data_AF-A0AAP2NVA9-F1
#
_entry.id   AF-A0AAP2NVA9-F1
#
_cell.length_a   1.000
_cell.length_b   1.000
_cell.length_c   1.000
_cell.angle_alpha   90.00
_cell.angle_beta   90.00
_cell.angle_gamma   90.00
#
_symmetry.space_group_name_H-M   'P 1'
#
loop_
_entity.id
_entity.type
_entity.pdbx_description
1 polymer ?
#
loop_
_entity_poly.entity_id
_entity_poly.type
_entity_poly.pdbx_seq_one_letter_code
_entity_poly.pdbx_strand_id
1 'polypeptide(L)' 'MLKTFRVTGYTVNKRGLTVGFNYDISASNTEQAKEKALFACKTLHCKHTRITKTVEVTNHD' A
#
# COMPACT_ATOMS: atom_id res chain seq x y z
N MET A 1 -0.71 6.18 18.70
CA MET A 1 -0.84 7.37 17.84
C MET A 1 -0.89 6.91 16.39
N LEU A 2 -1.74 7.50 15.56
CA LEU A 2 -1.76 7.19 14.12
C LEU A 2 -0.70 8.02 13.41
N LYS A 3 -0.02 7.38 12.45
CA LYS A 3 1.01 7.97 11.60
C LYS A 3 0.65 7.67 10.15
N THR A 4 1.15 8.47 9.22
CA THR A 4 0.98 8.22 7.78
C THR A 4 2.16 7.40 7.27
N PHE A 5 1.86 6.30 6.59
CA PHE A 5 2.85 5.45 5.95
C PHE A 5 2.63 5.45 4.45
N ARG A 6 3.67 5.75 3.69
CA ARG A 6 3.69 5.57 2.24
C ARG A 6 4.11 4.15 1.91
N VAL A 7 3.17 3.37 1.37
CA VAL A 7 3.36 1.99 0.92
C VAL A 7 3.41 1.96 -0.60
N THR A 8 4.55 1.54 -1.14
CA THR A 8 4.78 1.45 -2.58
C THR A 8 5.00 0.01 -2.99
N GLY A 9 4.51 -0.36 -4.18
CA GLY A 9 4.67 -1.70 -4.70
C GLY A 9 4.11 -1.87 -6.11
N TYR A 10 3.98 -3.13 -6.52
CA TYR A 10 3.42 -3.53 -7.80
C TYR A 10 2.35 -4.60 -7.60
N THR A 11 1.37 -4.64 -8.48
CA THR A 11 0.32 -5.66 -8.49
C THR A 11 -0.19 -5.90 -9.91
N VAL A 12 -0.83 -7.03 -10.15
CA VAL A 12 -1.51 -7.34 -11.42
C VAL A 12 -2.97 -6.97 -11.27
N ASN A 13 -3.46 -5.99 -12.02
CA ASN A 13 -4.85 -5.57 -11.93
C ASN A 13 -5.80 -6.62 -12.56
N LYS A 14 -7.13 -6.40 -12.43
CA LYS A 14 -8.15 -7.29 -13.00
C LYS A 14 -8.06 -7.50 -14.52
N ARG A 15 -7.33 -6.66 -15.25
CA ARG A 15 -7.10 -6.76 -16.70
C ARG A 15 -5.84 -7.56 -17.05
N GLY A 16 -5.12 -8.09 -16.05
CA GLY A 16 -3.86 -8.82 -16.25
C GLY A 16 -2.64 -7.91 -16.43
N LEU A 17 -2.76 -6.60 -16.22
CA LEU A 17 -1.67 -5.65 -16.38
C LEU A 17 -0.92 -5.46 -15.06
N THR A 18 0.42 -5.49 -15.13
CA THR A 18 1.26 -5.08 -14.00
C THR A 18 1.19 -3.56 -13.85
N VAL A 19 0.75 -3.10 -12.67
CA VAL A 19 0.62 -1.69 -12.33
C VAL A 19 1.36 -1.40 -11.03
N GLY A 20 2.00 -0.24 -10.96
CA GLY A 20 2.56 0.29 -9.72
C GLY A 20 1.46 0.89 -8.85
N PHE A 21 1.61 0.80 -7.53
CA PHE A 21 0.77 1.52 -6.57
C PHE A 21 1.63 2.28 -5.56
N ASN A 22 1.08 3.39 -5.08
CA ASN A 22 1.68 4.21 -4.03
C ASN A 22 0.55 4.73 -3.13
N TYR A 23 0.37 4.10 -1.97
CA TYR A 23 -0.71 4.42 -1.04
C TYR A 23 -0.18 5.14 0.19
N ASP A 24 -0.83 6.24 0.54
CA ASP A 24 -0.64 6.88 1.85
C ASP A 24 -1.69 6.35 2.81
N ILE A 25 -1.24 5.66 3.86
CA ILE A 25 -2.08 4.89 4.76
C ILE A 25 -1.85 5.34 6.20
N SER A 26 -2.93 5.78 6.85
CA SER A 26 -2.91 6.04 8.29
C SER A 26 -2.94 4.71 9.07
N ALA A 27 -1.90 4.44 9.85
CA ALA A 27 -1.75 3.23 10.65
C ALA A 27 -1.01 3.52 11.97
N SER A 28 -1.11 2.60 12.93
CA SER A 28 -0.35 2.66 14.19
C SER A 28 1.10 2.21 14.01
N ASN A 29 1.37 1.34 13.03
CA ASN A 29 2.69 0.81 12.74
C ASN A 29 2.79 0.35 11.26
N THR A 30 4.01 0.00 10.86
CA THR A 30 4.35 -0.44 9.50
C THR A 30 3.61 -1.71 9.07
N GLU A 31 3.40 -2.67 9.97
CA GLU A 31 2.73 -3.93 9.64
C GLU A 31 1.25 -3.71 9.31
N GLN A 32 0.56 -2.92 10.13
CA GLN A 32 -0.82 -2.52 9.89
C GLN A 32 -0.95 -1.71 8.59
N ALA A 33 0.03 -0.86 8.26
CA ALA A 33 0.04 -0.16 6.97
C ALA A 33 0.14 -1.13 5.78
N LYS A 34 1.00 -2.15 5.87
CA LYS A 34 1.12 -3.19 4.83
C LYS A 34 -0.15 -4.01 4.68
N GLU A 35 -0.76 -4.44 5.78
CA GLU A 35 -2.03 -5.19 5.75
C GLU A 35 -3.14 -4.39 5.07
N LYS A 36 -3.28 -3.10 5.41
CA LYS A 36 -4.24 -2.20 4.76
C LYS A 36 -3.96 -2.04 3.26
N ALA A 37 -2.70 -1.95 2.85
CA ALA A 37 -2.33 -1.89 1.43
C ALA A 37 -2.70 -3.18 0.68
N LEU A 38 -2.44 -4.34 1.28
CA LEU A 38 -2.81 -5.63 0.71
C LEU A 38 -4.33 -5.80 0.63
N PHE A 39 -5.06 -5.37 1.67
CA PHE A 39 -6.52 -5.36 1.69
C PHE A 39 -7.09 -4.48 0.58
N ALA A 40 -6.57 -3.26 0.39
CA ALA A 40 -6.96 -2.38 -0.69
C ALA A 40 -6.76 -3.03 -2.07
N CYS A 41 -5.60 -3.68 -2.30
CA CYS A 41 -5.35 -4.43 -3.53
C CYS A 41 -6.33 -5.60 -3.72
N LYS A 42 -6.66 -6.33 -2.66
CA LYS A 42 -7.63 -7.44 -2.69
C LYS A 42 -9.02 -6.95 -3.07
N THR A 43 -9.46 -5.82 -2.50
CA THR A 43 -10.75 -5.17 -2.82
C THR A 43 -10.83 -4.73 -4.28
N LEU A 44 -9.70 -4.35 -4.87
CA LEU A 44 -9.60 -4.00 -6.30
C LEU A 44 -9.44 -5.22 -7.22
N HIS A 45 -9.58 -6.44 -6.68
CA HIS A 45 -9.37 -7.71 -7.38
C HIS A 45 -7.97 -7.84 -8.02
N CYS A 46 -6.97 -7.18 -7.45
CA CYS A 46 -5.60 -7.30 -7.90
C CYS A 46 -4.97 -8.61 -7.40
N LYS A 47 -4.01 -9.14 -8.16
CA LYS A 47 -3.30 -10.39 -7.92
C LYS A 47 -1.79 -10.16 -7.88
N HIS A 48 -1.05 -11.08 -7.28
CA HIS A 48 0.42 -11.03 -7.22
C HIS A 48 0.98 -9.71 -6.66
N THR A 49 0.29 -9.14 -5.66
CA THR A 49 0.71 -7.90 -5.01
C THR A 49 2.03 -8.10 -4.28
N ARG A 50 3.02 -7.25 -4.60
CA ARG A 50 4.31 -7.19 -3.93
C ARG A 50 4.57 -5.77 -3.45
N ILE A 51 4.74 -5.63 -2.13
CA ILE A 51 5.19 -4.38 -1.50
C ILE A 51 6.71 -4.31 -1.64
N THR A 52 7.23 -3.19 -2.16
CA THR A 52 8.67 -2.96 -2.33
C THR A 52 9.23 -1.99 -1.30
N LYS A 53 8.41 -1.04 -0.82
CA LYS A 53 8.82 -0.05 0.17
C LYS A 53 7.67 0.32 1.08
N THR A 54 7.99 0.56 2.35
CA THR A 54 7.07 1.16 3.32
C THR A 54 7.87 2.13 4.16
N VAL A 55 7.47 3.41 4.16
CA VAL A 55 8.14 4.45 4.96
C VAL A 55 7.10 5.28 5.69
N GLU A 56 7.38 5.62 6.94
CA GLU A 56 6.64 6.67 7.63
C GLU A 56 6.91 8.00 6.94
N VAL A 57 5.86 8.77 6.66
CA VAL A 57 5.96 10.11 6.08
C VAL A 57 5.32 11.11 7.03
N THR A 58 6.07 12.14 7.40
CA THR A 58 5.53 13.35 8.00
C THR A 58 5.08 14.26 6.88
N ASN A 59 3.78 14.59 6.84
CA ASN A 59 3.32 15.70 6.02
C ASN A 59 3.94 16.97 6.63
N HIS A 60 4.91 17.55 5.94
CA HIS A 60 5.31 18.93 6.19
C HIS A 60 4.30 19.79 5.43
N ASP A 61 3.27 20.24 6.12
CA ASP A 61 2.47 21.41 5.72
C ASP A 61 3.24 22.70 6.05
#